data_AF-A0A5T1T663-F1
#
_entry.id   AF-A0A5T1T663-F1
#
_cell.length_a   1.000
_cell.length_b   1.000
_cell.length_c   1.000
_cell.angle_alpha   90.00
_cell.angle_beta   90.00
_cell.angle_gamma   90.00
#
_symmetry.space_group_name_H-M   'P 1'
#
loop_
_entity.id
_entity.type
_entity.pdbx_description
1 polymer ?
#
loop_
_entity_poly.entity_id
_entity_poly.type
_entity_poly.pdbx_seq_one_letter_code
_entity_poly.pdbx_strand_id
1 'polypeptide(L)'
;AYILENTLIFSNLFGVVRASDTLPFYKFKQGAKIGNFAIEKFYKEHFSKALDEYLENKEILDLRAGFYDKFYTPKKKFYTYKFVKNGKVISHFAKAYRGILLSISAKNQVKNNKELLANLPSNLKLKEIQIKGLKEEIVLEILD
;
A
#
# COMPACT_ATOMS: atom_id res chain seq x y z
N ALA A 1 -3.68 -18.68 -0.48
CA ALA A 1 -3.40 -18.33 -1.89
C ALA A 1 -3.31 -16.80 -2.04
N TYR A 2 -4.44 -16.09 -2.18
CA TYR A 2 -4.48 -14.67 -2.55
C TYR A 2 -3.43 -13.74 -1.94
N ILE A 3 -3.32 -13.64 -0.61
CA ILE A 3 -2.36 -12.73 0.05
C ILE A 3 -0.93 -13.05 -0.35
N LEU A 4 -0.55 -14.33 -0.36
CA LEU A 4 0.81 -14.79 -0.64
C LEU A 4 1.25 -14.50 -2.08
N GLU A 5 0.29 -14.39 -3.00
CA GLU A 5 0.52 -14.17 -4.43
C GLU A 5 0.43 -12.69 -4.84
N ASN A 6 -0.40 -11.91 -4.14
CA ASN A 6 -0.78 -10.55 -4.57
C ASN A 6 -0.29 -9.44 -3.63
N THR A 7 0.43 -9.77 -2.55
CA THR A 7 0.87 -8.78 -1.56
C THR A 7 2.38 -8.63 -1.55
N LEU A 8 2.83 -7.39 -1.74
CA LEU A 8 4.19 -6.96 -1.45
C LEU A 8 4.21 -6.19 -0.13
N ILE A 9 5.20 -6.47 0.70
CA ILE A 9 5.41 -5.87 2.01
C ILE A 9 6.70 -5.07 1.97
N PHE A 10 6.64 -3.82 2.39
CA PHE A 10 7.82 -2.97 2.50
C PHE A 10 8.40 -3.13 3.92
N SER A 11 9.53 -3.82 4.00
CA SER A 11 10.37 -4.02 5.17
C SER A 11 11.40 -2.90 5.29
N ASN A 12 11.60 -2.38 6.51
CA ASN A 12 12.62 -1.36 6.75
C ASN A 12 14.06 -1.89 6.54
N LEU A 13 14.28 -3.20 6.63
CA LEU A 13 15.61 -3.82 6.48
C LEU A 13 15.75 -4.55 5.14
N PHE A 14 14.74 -5.34 4.76
CA PHE A 14 14.77 -6.21 3.59
C PHE A 14 14.17 -5.58 2.33
N GLY A 15 13.76 -4.31 2.38
CA GLY A 15 13.21 -3.61 1.23
C GLY A 15 11.83 -4.11 0.86
N VAL A 16 11.62 -4.51 -0.40
CA VAL A 16 10.33 -5.00 -0.87
C VAL A 16 10.37 -6.53 -0.94
N VAL A 17 9.51 -7.16 -0.15
CA VAL A 17 9.39 -8.62 -0.07
C VAL A 17 7.98 -9.05 -0.44
N ARG A 18 7.81 -10.29 -0.86
CA ARG A 18 6.48 -10.89 -1.05
C ARG A 18 5.96 -11.39 0.29
N ALA A 19 4.63 -11.46 0.42
CA ALA A 19 4.01 -12.09 1.59
C ALA A 19 4.33 -13.59 1.73
N SER A 20 4.82 -14.24 0.67
CA SER A 20 5.30 -15.63 0.64
C SER A 20 6.77 -15.79 1.03
N ASP A 21 7.55 -14.72 1.15
CA ASP A 21 8.96 -14.82 1.50
C ASP A 21 9.14 -15.13 3.00
N THR A 22 10.06 -16.04 3.32
CA THR A 22 10.43 -16.34 4.71
C THR A 22 11.50 -15.36 5.16
N LEU A 23 11.25 -14.66 6.27
CA LEU A 23 12.20 -13.71 6.85
C LEU A 23 12.61 -14.13 8.27
N PRO A 24 13.87 -13.87 8.67
CA PRO A 24 14.27 -14.06 10.06
C PRO A 24 13.57 -13.01 10.96
N PHE A 25 13.43 -13.35 12.25
CA PHE A 25 12.97 -12.36 13.23
C PHE A 25 13.95 -11.19 13.29
N TYR A 26 13.42 -9.97 13.13
CA TYR A 26 14.22 -8.76 13.18
C TYR A 26 13.42 -7.59 13.76
N LYS A 27 14.14 -6.59 14.24
CA LYS A 27 13.59 -5.28 14.63
C LYS A 27 14.49 -4.18 14.08
N PHE A 28 14.09 -3.62 12.95
CA PHE A 28 14.72 -2.43 12.39
C PHE A 28 13.67 -1.31 12.29
N LYS A 29 13.86 -0.26 13.09
CA LYS A 29 12.87 0.82 13.20
C LYS A 29 12.82 1.62 11.90
N GLN A 30 11.63 2.14 11.59
CA GLN A 30 11.41 3.04 10.48
C GLN A 30 12.37 4.25 10.58
N GLY A 31 13.14 4.51 9.53
CA GLY A 31 14.11 5.61 9.47
C GLY A 31 15.39 5.41 10.29
N ALA A 32 15.60 4.22 10.88
CA ALA A 32 16.89 3.87 11.46
C ALA A 32 17.97 3.79 10.36
N LYS A 33 19.22 4.06 10.74
CA LYS A 33 20.37 4.03 9.84
C LYS A 33 21.35 2.93 10.23
N ILE A 34 22.10 2.42 9.27
CA ILE A 34 23.25 1.56 9.50
C ILE A 34 24.50 2.38 9.21
N GLY A 35 25.05 3.05 10.22
CA GLY A 35 26.06 4.09 10.02
C GLY A 35 25.55 5.19 9.09
N ASN A 36 26.24 5.42 7.97
CA ASN A 36 25.85 6.38 6.95
C ASN A 36 24.93 5.79 5.86
N PHE A 37 24.60 4.51 5.94
CA PHE A 37 23.77 3.83 4.95
C PHE A 37 22.29 4.18 5.13
N ALA A 38 21.73 4.81 4.10
CA ALA A 38 20.32 5.14 4.01
C ALA A 38 19.58 4.05 3.22
N ILE A 39 19.02 3.08 3.93
CA ILE A 39 18.36 1.89 3.36
C ILE A 39 17.28 2.29 2.34
N GLU A 40 16.49 3.32 2.66
CA GLU A 40 15.42 3.79 1.79
C GLU A 40 15.94 4.26 0.42
N LYS A 41 17.07 4.97 0.41
CA LYS A 41 17.68 5.47 -0.83
C LYS A 41 18.26 4.32 -1.65
N PHE A 42 18.93 3.39 -0.98
CA PHE A 42 19.50 2.20 -1.61
C PHE A 42 18.42 1.40 -2.36
N TYR A 43 17.30 1.08 -1.71
CA TYR A 43 16.21 0.36 -2.38
C TYR A 43 15.56 1.17 -3.49
N LYS A 44 15.39 2.49 -3.31
CA LYS A 44 14.83 3.34 -4.37
C LYS A 44 15.71 3.39 -5.60
N GLU A 45 17.02 3.46 -5.42
CA GLU A 45 17.98 3.51 -6.53
C GLU A 45 18.09 2.17 -7.25
N HIS A 46 18.26 1.07 -6.51
CA HIS A 46 18.65 -0.20 -7.10
C HIS A 46 17.49 -1.17 -7.34
N PHE A 47 16.35 -1.01 -6.66
CA PHE A 47 15.23 -1.96 -6.74
C PHE A 47 14.04 -1.45 -7.54
N SER A 48 13.92 -0.13 -7.76
CA SER A 48 12.76 0.45 -8.45
C SER A 48 12.56 -0.12 -9.86
N LYS A 49 13.63 -0.32 -10.63
CA LYS A 49 13.53 -0.86 -12.00
C LYS A 49 12.95 -2.28 -12.00
N ALA A 50 13.48 -3.17 -11.16
CA ALA A 50 12.99 -4.54 -11.05
C ALA A 50 11.53 -4.58 -10.59
N LEU A 51 11.14 -3.69 -9.68
CA LEU A 51 9.77 -3.58 -9.21
C LEU A 51 8.82 -3.00 -10.28
N ASP A 52 9.27 -2.01 -11.06
CA ASP A 52 8.54 -1.49 -12.21
C ASP A 52 8.24 -2.62 -13.22
N GLU A 53 9.24 -3.44 -13.56
CA GLU A 53 9.12 -4.59 -14.45
C GLU A 53 8.17 -5.66 -13.88
N TYR A 54 8.31 -6.00 -12.59
CA TYR A 54 7.42 -6.96 -11.93
C TYR A 54 5.94 -6.54 -11.93
N LEU A 55 5.68 -5.22 -11.85
CA LEU A 55 4.33 -4.65 -11.77
C LEU A 55 3.78 -4.19 -13.12
N GLU A 56 4.53 -4.33 -14.22
CA GLU A 56 4.20 -3.77 -15.53
C GLU A 56 2.78 -4.10 -15.99
N ASN A 57 2.36 -5.36 -15.84
CA ASN A 57 1.04 -5.84 -16.26
C ASN A 57 0.06 -6.06 -15.10
N LYS A 58 0.35 -5.44 -13.93
CA LYS A 58 -0.45 -5.57 -12.71
C LYS A 58 -1.16 -4.26 -12.39
N GLU A 59 -2.34 -4.37 -11.78
CA GLU A 59 -2.98 -3.23 -11.14
C GLU A 59 -2.35 -3.00 -9.77
N ILE A 60 -2.05 -1.74 -9.42
CA ILE A 60 -1.35 -1.41 -8.18
C ILE A 60 -2.34 -0.78 -7.19
N LEU A 61 -2.60 -1.50 -6.11
CA LEU A 61 -3.27 -1.00 -4.91
C LEU A 61 -2.20 -0.64 -3.86
N ASP A 62 -1.92 0.65 -3.67
CA ASP A 62 -0.93 1.13 -2.73
C ASP A 62 -1.54 1.43 -1.35
N LEU A 63 -1.35 0.48 -0.44
CA LEU A 63 -1.74 0.55 0.97
C LEU A 63 -0.57 0.90 1.90
N ARG A 64 0.58 1.32 1.36
CA ARG A 64 1.78 1.61 2.17
C ARG A 64 1.62 2.91 2.96
N ALA A 65 2.34 3.02 4.06
CA ALA A 65 2.53 4.32 4.71
C ALA A 65 3.41 5.20 3.81
N GLY A 66 3.13 6.52 3.76
CA GLY A 66 3.87 7.45 2.89
C GLY A 66 5.37 7.53 3.18
N PHE A 67 5.84 7.01 4.32
CA PHE A 67 7.27 6.81 4.55
C PHE A 67 7.94 5.95 3.45
N TYR A 68 7.22 4.93 2.94
CA TYR A 68 7.74 4.01 1.94
C TYR A 68 7.77 4.59 0.51
N ASP A 69 7.27 5.82 0.30
CA ASP A 69 7.51 6.57 -0.94
C ASP A 69 9.01 6.85 -1.14
N LYS A 70 9.78 6.83 -0.05
CA LYS A 70 11.24 6.89 -0.06
C LYS A 70 11.91 5.63 -0.57
N PHE A 71 11.22 4.48 -0.56
CA PHE A 71 11.72 3.20 -1.08
C PHE A 71 11.32 2.98 -2.54
N TYR A 72 10.13 3.43 -2.94
CA TYR A 72 9.61 3.22 -4.29
C TYR A 72 8.44 4.16 -4.58
N THR A 73 8.43 4.72 -5.79
CA THR A 73 7.34 5.55 -6.32
C THR A 73 6.83 4.90 -7.60
N PRO A 74 5.57 4.44 -7.66
CA PRO A 74 5.03 3.80 -8.86
C PRO A 74 5.11 4.70 -10.10
N LYS A 75 5.57 4.15 -11.23
CA LYS A 75 5.65 4.86 -12.52
C LYS A 75 4.49 4.57 -13.48
N LYS A 76 3.45 3.92 -13.00
CA LYS A 76 2.19 3.70 -13.71
C LYS A 76 1.00 4.03 -12.82
N LYS A 77 -0.20 3.98 -13.39
CA LYS A 77 -1.44 4.22 -12.65
C LYS A 77 -1.53 3.32 -11.41
N PHE A 78 -1.82 3.92 -10.26
CA PHE A 78 -1.99 3.22 -8.99
C PHE A 78 -3.10 3.85 -8.16
N TYR A 79 -3.73 3.03 -7.33
CA TYR A 79 -4.82 3.42 -6.44
C TYR A 79 -4.30 3.55 -5.02
N THR A 80 -4.70 4.60 -4.31
CA THR A 80 -4.46 4.71 -2.88
C THR A 80 -5.73 5.13 -2.15
N TYR A 81 -5.75 4.95 -0.84
CA TYR A 81 -6.92 5.18 -0.02
C TYR A 81 -6.64 6.19 1.09
N LYS A 82 -7.53 7.18 1.18
CA LYS A 82 -7.59 8.18 2.23
C LYS A 82 -8.89 8.02 2.99
N PHE A 83 -8.81 8.13 4.31
CA PHE A 83 -9.95 7.93 5.20
C PHE A 83 -10.32 9.26 5.86
N VAL A 84 -11.62 9.55 5.88
CA VAL A 84 -12.17 10.73 6.55
C VAL A 84 -13.32 10.32 7.48
N LYS A 85 -13.48 11.03 8.59
CA LYS A 85 -14.59 10.88 9.52
C LYS A 85 -15.05 12.28 9.93
N ASN A 86 -16.34 12.57 9.77
CA ASN A 86 -16.91 13.90 10.02
C ASN A 86 -16.16 15.04 9.31
N GLY A 87 -15.81 14.82 8.03
CA GLY A 87 -15.04 15.78 7.22
C GLY A 87 -13.55 15.91 7.56
N LYS A 88 -13.06 15.25 8.60
CA LYS A 88 -11.64 15.31 9.02
C LYS A 88 -10.86 14.09 8.58
N VAL A 89 -9.63 14.31 8.13
CA VAL A 89 -8.69 13.23 7.79
C VAL A 89 -8.22 12.54 9.07
N ILE A 90 -8.23 11.21 9.05
CA ILE A 90 -7.85 10.37 10.19
C ILE A 90 -6.63 9.53 9.83
N SER A 91 -5.48 9.94 10.34
CA SER A 91 -4.19 9.32 10.05
C SER A 91 -3.89 8.09 10.93
N HIS A 92 -4.31 8.11 12.20
CA HIS A 92 -4.02 7.01 13.14
C HIS A 92 -4.78 5.73 12.78
N PHE A 93 -6.07 5.85 12.45
CA PHE A 93 -6.92 4.72 12.04
C PHE A 93 -6.64 4.23 10.61
N ALA A 94 -5.97 5.04 9.78
CA ALA A 94 -5.69 4.66 8.38
C ALA A 94 -4.95 3.32 8.26
N LYS A 95 -4.09 2.97 9.23
CA LYS A 95 -3.39 1.67 9.24
C LYS A 95 -4.35 0.49 9.37
N ALA A 96 -5.30 0.58 10.30
CA ALA A 96 -6.31 -0.45 10.50
C ALA A 96 -7.19 -0.60 9.24
N TYR A 97 -7.62 0.52 8.67
CA TYR A 97 -8.46 0.50 7.47
C TYR A 97 -7.75 -0.04 6.23
N ARG A 98 -6.46 0.22 6.05
CA ARG A 98 -5.66 -0.43 5.00
C ARG A 98 -5.62 -1.95 5.17
N GLY A 99 -5.48 -2.42 6.41
CA GLY A 99 -5.57 -3.85 6.73
C GLY A 99 -6.96 -4.43 6.40
N ILE A 100 -8.03 -3.68 6.70
CA ILE A 100 -9.41 -4.06 6.34
C ILE A 100 -9.56 -4.16 4.83
N LEU A 101 -9.10 -3.17 4.05
CA LEU A 101 -9.15 -3.22 2.59
C LEU A 101 -8.41 -4.45 2.03
N LEU A 102 -7.20 -4.74 2.52
CA LEU A 102 -6.46 -5.93 2.11
C LEU A 102 -7.21 -7.23 2.46
N SER A 103 -7.82 -7.29 3.66
CA SER A 103 -8.63 -8.42 4.11
C SER A 103 -9.85 -8.64 3.22
N ILE A 104 -10.54 -7.57 2.83
CA ILE A 104 -11.67 -7.61 1.89
C ILE A 104 -11.23 -8.10 0.52
N SER A 105 -10.12 -7.57 0.00
CA SER A 105 -9.57 -8.01 -1.28
C SER A 105 -9.29 -9.51 -1.28
N ALA A 106 -8.70 -10.02 -0.20
CA ALA A 106 -8.41 -11.45 -0.07
C ALA A 106 -9.67 -12.31 0.11
N LYS A 107 -10.63 -11.88 0.93
CA LYS A 107 -11.88 -12.64 1.14
C LYS A 107 -12.71 -12.76 -0.14
N ASN A 108 -12.75 -11.70 -0.93
CA ASN A 108 -13.56 -11.62 -2.14
C ASN A 108 -12.79 -11.92 -3.44
N GLN A 109 -11.51 -12.31 -3.35
CA GLN A 109 -10.64 -12.58 -4.51
C GLN A 109 -10.63 -11.43 -5.54
N VAL A 110 -10.62 -10.19 -5.03
CA VAL A 110 -10.71 -8.97 -5.82
C VAL A 110 -9.58 -8.89 -6.85
N LYS A 111 -9.93 -8.60 -8.11
CA LYS A 111 -8.96 -8.50 -9.21
C LYS A 111 -8.58 -7.07 -9.58
N ASN A 112 -9.40 -6.10 -9.19
CA ASN A 112 -9.24 -4.69 -9.55
C ASN A 112 -9.93 -3.77 -8.53
N ASN A 113 -9.62 -2.49 -8.57
CA ASN A 113 -10.12 -1.49 -7.63
C ASN A 113 -11.65 -1.32 -7.72
N LYS A 114 -12.25 -1.55 -8.89
CA LYS A 114 -13.71 -1.51 -9.06
C LYS A 114 -14.38 -2.60 -8.22
N GLU A 115 -13.84 -3.82 -8.24
CA GLU A 115 -14.30 -4.93 -7.40
C GLU A 115 -14.07 -4.65 -5.91
N LEU A 116 -12.96 -4.00 -5.52
CA LEU A 116 -12.76 -3.59 -4.12
C LEU A 116 -13.84 -2.62 -3.65
N LEU A 117 -14.15 -1.59 -4.46
CA LEU A 117 -15.17 -0.60 -4.16
C LEU A 117 -16.57 -1.23 -4.03
N ALA A 118 -16.87 -2.24 -4.84
CA ALA A 118 -18.14 -2.98 -4.78
C ALA A 118 -18.28 -3.86 -3.52
N ASN A 119 -17.18 -4.18 -2.85
CA ASN A 119 -17.13 -5.06 -1.67
C ASN A 119 -16.77 -4.31 -0.38
N LEU A 120 -16.90 -2.97 -0.36
CA LEU A 120 -16.67 -2.19 0.85
C LEU A 120 -17.63 -2.60 1.99
N PRO A 121 -17.18 -2.57 3.25
CA PRO A 121 -18.04 -2.84 4.38
C PRO A 121 -19.02 -1.68 4.57
N SER A 122 -20.15 -1.95 5.22
CA SER A 122 -21.22 -0.95 5.42
C SER A 122 -20.77 0.31 6.17
N ASN A 123 -19.72 0.25 6.98
CA ASN A 123 -19.18 1.41 7.70
C ASN A 123 -18.20 2.26 6.86
N LEU A 124 -17.91 1.89 5.61
CA LEU A 124 -17.09 2.66 4.68
C LEU A 124 -17.88 3.05 3.43
N LYS A 125 -17.96 4.35 3.17
CA LYS A 125 -18.65 4.90 1.99
C LYS A 125 -17.68 5.63 1.08
N LEU A 126 -17.79 5.41 -0.23
CA LEU A 126 -17.07 6.24 -1.20
C LEU A 126 -17.57 7.68 -1.12
N LYS A 127 -16.65 8.62 -0.87
CA LYS A 127 -16.93 10.05 -0.82
C LYS A 127 -16.57 10.74 -2.12
N GLU A 128 -15.35 10.54 -2.59
CA GLU A 128 -14.84 11.14 -3.82
C GLU A 128 -13.62 10.36 -4.34
N ILE A 129 -13.27 10.63 -5.61
CA ILE A 129 -12.06 10.12 -6.26
C ILE A 129 -11.26 11.32 -6.75
N GLN A 130 -9.99 11.40 -6.35
CA GLN A 130 -9.09 12.47 -6.77
C GLN A 130 -7.97 11.91 -7.65
N ILE A 131 -7.79 12.45 -8.86
CA ILE A 131 -6.71 12.05 -9.77
C ILE A 131 -5.58 13.08 -9.70
N LYS A 132 -4.36 12.62 -9.43
CA LYS A 132 -3.14 13.44 -9.34
C LYS A 132 -2.02 12.76 -10.12
N GLY A 133 -1.91 13.08 -11.41
CA GLY A 133 -1.00 12.40 -12.33
C GLY A 133 -1.33 10.91 -12.40
N LEU A 134 -0.37 10.06 -12.03
CA LEU A 134 -0.53 8.60 -12.01
C LEU A 134 -1.29 8.08 -10.78
N LYS A 135 -1.48 8.90 -9.75
CA LYS A 135 -2.14 8.51 -8.50
C LYS A 135 -3.64 8.76 -8.60
N GLU A 136 -4.44 7.71 -8.40
CA GLU A 136 -5.87 7.81 -8.14
C GLU A 136 -6.13 7.61 -6.63
N GLU A 137 -6.46 8.68 -5.94
CA GLU A 137 -6.70 8.70 -4.49
C GLU A 137 -8.20 8.57 -4.20
N ILE A 138 -8.59 7.42 -3.68
CA ILE A 138 -9.96 7.10 -3.28
C ILE A 138 -10.17 7.62 -1.85
N VAL A 139 -11.15 8.50 -1.68
CA VAL A 139 -11.51 9.03 -0.36
C VAL A 139 -12.73 8.28 0.15
N LEU A 140 -12.55 7.56 1.26
CA LEU A 140 -13.61 6.85 1.95
C LEU A 140 -14.01 7.60 3.22
N GLU A 141 -15.31 7.78 3.40
CA GLU A 141 -15.92 8.28 4.63
C GLU A 141 -16.28 7.12 5.54
N ILE A 142 -15.90 7.25 6.81
CA ILE A 142 -16.27 6.33 7.87
C ILE A 142 -17.58 6.79 8.49
N LEU A 143 -18.55 5.87 8.57
CA LEU A 143 -19.90 6.15 9.03
C LEU A 143 -20.15 5.84 10.52
N ASP A 144 -19.27 5.07 11.15
CA ASP A 144 -19.27 4.83 12.61
C ASP A 144 -18.75 6.03 13.40
#